data_AF-A0AAV7ACN3-F1
#
_entry.id   AF-A0AAV7ACN3-F1
#
_cell.length_a   1.000
_cell.length_b   1.000
_cell.length_c   1.000
_cell.angle_alpha   90.00
_cell.angle_beta   90.00
_cell.angle_gamma   90.00
#
_symmetry.space_group_name_H-M   'P 1'
#
loop_
_entity.id
_entity.type
_entity.pdbx_description
1 polymer ?
#
loop_
_entity_poly.entity_id
_entity_poly.type
_entity_poly.pdbx_seq_one_letter_code
_entity_poly.pdbx_strand_id
1 'polypeptide(L)'
;MDLGEQIKRRAHLEMDINHTNKEYTEDGPFQDIAHLTVKLERLKRVFLRHNPTSDGEIDYVALHAMAMDLGIVRTLPDLKKRVQYVTGNTRSTLNYKDCAMAMLGRRSTMCQRILRFSGQDGEYEKRPCWLDRMTPSYISHLEFTVTSGLLSPIALLPPPPPPSPADVGAMQNTGTYPAA
;
A
#
# COMPACT_ATOMS: atom_id res chain seq x y z
N MET A 1 -16.84 14.90 -13.31
CA MET A 1 -15.62 15.46 -12.70
C MET A 1 -14.68 15.78 -13.84
N ASP A 2 -14.17 17.01 -13.90
CA ASP A 2 -13.21 17.40 -14.94
C ASP A 2 -11.88 16.66 -14.74
N LEU A 3 -11.27 16.19 -15.84
CA LEU A 3 -10.01 15.45 -15.78
C LEU A 3 -8.87 16.33 -15.25
N GLY A 4 -8.87 17.62 -15.58
CA GLY A 4 -7.91 18.59 -15.07
C GLY A 4 -8.00 18.75 -13.55
N GLU A 5 -9.22 18.82 -13.02
CA GLU A 5 -9.47 18.85 -11.58
C GLU A 5 -8.97 17.57 -10.88
N GLN A 6 -9.22 16.40 -11.47
CA GLN A 6 -8.77 15.13 -10.91
C GLN A 6 -7.23 15.03 -10.86
N ILE A 7 -6.54 15.46 -11.91
CA ILE A 7 -5.07 15.51 -11.96
C ILE A 7 -4.53 16.45 -10.85
N LYS A 8 -5.15 17.62 -10.68
CA LYS A 8 -4.75 18.58 -9.64
C LYS A 8 -4.92 18.02 -8.24
N ARG A 9 -6.06 17.36 -7.97
CA ARG A 9 -6.32 16.70 -6.68
C ARG A 9 -5.29 15.61 -6.40
N ARG A 10 -4.98 14.78 -7.40
CA ARG A 10 -3.99 13.71 -7.27
C ARG A 10 -2.59 14.25 -6.96
N ALA A 11 -2.16 15.29 -7.67
CA ALA A 11 -0.85 15.92 -7.43
C ALA A 11 -0.76 16.54 -6.03
N HIS A 12 -1.82 17.20 -5.56
CA HIS A 12 -1.88 17.78 -4.23
C HIS A 12 -1.81 16.70 -3.14
N LEU A 13 -2.61 15.64 -3.27
CA LEU A 13 -2.59 14.51 -2.33
C LEU A 13 -1.21 13.85 -2.27
N GLU A 14 -0.56 13.63 -3.41
CA GLU A 14 0.78 13.06 -3.46
C GLU A 14 1.82 13.96 -2.76
N MET A 15 1.72 15.28 -2.93
CA MET A 15 2.57 16.26 -2.23
C MET A 15 2.39 16.18 -0.71
N ASP A 16 1.14 16.13 -0.22
CA ASP A 16 0.82 16.02 1.21
C ASP A 16 1.36 14.71 1.82
N ILE A 17 1.26 13.61 1.06
CA ILE A 17 1.83 12.32 1.46
C ILE A 17 3.35 12.38 1.51
N ASN A 18 4.01 12.99 0.51
CA ASN A 18 5.46 13.14 0.50
C ASN A 18 5.95 13.98 1.69
N HIS A 19 5.24 15.05 2.03
CA HIS A 19 5.53 15.85 3.21
C HIS A 19 5.40 15.01 4.50
N THR A 20 4.31 14.26 4.63
CA THR A 20 4.11 13.34 5.77
C THR A 20 5.20 12.28 5.87
N ASN A 21 5.62 11.69 4.75
CA ASN A 21 6.70 10.69 4.74
C ASN A 21 8.02 11.30 5.24
N LYS A 22 8.32 12.53 4.84
CA LYS A 22 9.49 13.25 5.33
C LYS A 22 9.41 13.48 6.84
N GLU A 23 8.25 13.89 7.37
CA GLU A 23 8.04 14.01 8.82
C GLU A 23 8.36 12.69 9.55
N TYR A 24 7.89 11.55 9.03
CA TYR A 24 8.17 10.24 9.65
C TYR A 24 9.62 9.82 9.59
N THR A 25 10.37 10.19 8.54
CA THR A 25 11.81 9.91 8.46
C THR A 25 12.64 10.72 9.46
N GLU A 26 12.09 11.79 10.00
CA GLU A 26 12.76 12.66 10.98
C GLU A 26 12.19 12.45 12.41
N ASP A 27 11.05 11.78 12.54
CA ASP A 27 10.36 11.58 13.83
C ASP A 27 10.95 10.39 14.61
N GLY A 28 11.37 10.67 15.86
CA GLY A 28 12.08 9.75 16.74
C GLY A 28 11.46 8.35 16.91
N PRO A 29 10.12 8.21 17.06
CA PRO A 29 9.46 6.92 17.23
C PRO A 29 9.63 5.94 16.07
N PHE A 30 9.97 6.40 14.87
CA PHE A 30 10.10 5.57 13.67
C PHE A 30 11.53 5.21 13.30
N GLN A 31 12.54 5.80 13.96
CA GLN A 31 13.96 5.64 13.62
C GLN A 31 14.47 4.19 13.78
N ASP A 32 13.76 3.36 14.54
CA ASP A 32 14.07 1.94 14.71
C ASP A 32 13.59 1.05 13.55
N ILE A 33 12.87 1.61 12.58
CA ILE A 33 12.36 0.85 11.42
C ILE A 33 13.42 0.85 10.31
N ALA A 34 14.00 -0.32 10.05
CA ALA A 34 14.92 -0.50 8.93
C ALA A 34 14.25 -0.21 7.58
N HIS A 35 14.98 0.44 6.66
CA HIS A 35 14.52 0.80 5.30
C HIS A 35 13.19 1.58 5.30
N LEU A 36 12.98 2.47 6.28
CA LEU A 36 11.74 3.22 6.46
C LEU A 36 11.29 3.95 5.18
N THR A 37 12.20 4.65 4.51
CA THR A 37 11.90 5.39 3.26
C THR A 37 11.34 4.47 2.17
N VAL A 38 11.93 3.29 1.96
CA VAL A 38 11.46 2.31 0.96
C VAL A 38 10.07 1.80 1.30
N LYS A 39 9.82 1.52 2.59
CA LYS A 39 8.51 1.08 3.09
C LYS A 39 7.44 2.14 2.89
N LEU A 40 7.76 3.40 3.19
CA LEU A 40 6.86 4.55 3.01
C LEU A 40 6.54 4.81 1.53
N GLU A 41 7.53 4.71 0.63
CA GLU A 41 7.32 4.88 -0.81
C GLU A 41 6.39 3.81 -1.38
N ARG A 42 6.54 2.55 -0.96
CA ARG A 42 5.62 1.49 -1.37
C ARG A 42 4.22 1.71 -0.81
N LEU A 43 4.12 2.10 0.46
CA LEU A 43 2.83 2.38 1.08
C LEU A 43 2.11 3.53 0.37
N LYS A 44 2.81 4.63 0.06
CA LYS A 44 2.29 5.74 -0.76
C LYS A 44 1.71 5.24 -2.08
N ARG A 45 2.47 4.44 -2.84
CA ARG A 45 2.04 3.93 -4.15
C ARG A 45 0.76 3.09 -4.05
N VAL A 46 0.66 2.27 -3.01
CA VAL A 46 -0.53 1.44 -2.77
C VAL A 46 -1.70 2.30 -2.31
N PHE A 47 -1.49 3.27 -1.42
CA PHE A 47 -2.53 4.20 -0.98
C PHE A 47 -3.14 5.01 -2.15
N LEU A 48 -2.30 5.62 -3.00
CA LEU A 48 -2.74 6.40 -4.17
C LEU A 48 -3.47 5.57 -5.24
N ARG A 49 -3.33 4.24 -5.22
CA ARG A 49 -4.06 3.31 -6.10
C ARG A 49 -5.46 3.03 -5.56
N HIS A 50 -5.58 2.89 -4.24
CA HIS A 50 -6.84 2.61 -3.55
C HIS A 50 -7.63 3.89 -3.21
N ASN A 51 -7.10 5.08 -3.52
CA ASN A 51 -7.80 6.36 -3.41
C ASN A 51 -7.98 7.05 -4.78
N PRO A 52 -8.82 6.50 -5.68
CA PRO A 52 -8.98 7.02 -7.04
C PRO A 52 -9.61 8.43 -7.09
N THR A 53 -10.39 8.79 -6.07
CA THR A 53 -11.01 10.12 -5.91
C THR A 53 -9.98 11.20 -5.55
N SER A 54 -8.81 10.81 -5.02
CA SER A 54 -7.77 11.73 -4.53
C SER A 54 -8.31 12.74 -3.50
N ASP A 55 -9.29 12.32 -2.69
CA ASP A 55 -9.85 13.09 -1.57
C ASP A 55 -9.04 12.93 -0.27
N GLY A 56 -8.09 12.00 -0.25
CA GLY A 56 -7.20 11.75 0.88
C GLY A 56 -7.78 10.84 1.96
N GLU A 57 -8.99 10.30 1.78
CA GLU A 57 -9.63 9.39 2.73
C GLU A 57 -10.00 8.05 2.09
N ILE A 58 -9.71 6.94 2.78
CA ILE A 58 -10.14 5.60 2.37
C ILE A 58 -10.96 4.94 3.47
N ASP A 59 -11.78 3.96 3.13
CA ASP A 59 -12.43 3.12 4.14
C ASP A 59 -11.53 1.95 4.57
N TYR A 60 -11.98 1.18 5.56
CA TYR A 60 -11.24 0.01 6.01
C TYR A 60 -11.19 -1.12 4.97
N VAL A 61 -12.13 -1.18 4.02
CA VAL A 61 -12.16 -2.19 2.96
C VAL A 61 -11.01 -1.93 1.97
N ALA A 62 -10.82 -0.67 1.59
CA ALA A 62 -9.68 -0.20 0.84
C ALA A 62 -8.36 -0.42 1.62
N LEU A 63 -8.31 -0.13 2.93
CA LEU A 63 -7.13 -0.46 3.75
C LEU A 63 -6.82 -1.96 3.74
N HIS A 64 -7.85 -2.82 3.78
CA HIS A 64 -7.68 -4.26 3.68
C HIS A 64 -7.14 -4.68 2.31
N ALA A 65 -7.65 -4.12 1.22
CA ALA A 65 -7.12 -4.34 -0.12
C ALA A 65 -5.66 -3.86 -0.25
N MET A 66 -5.32 -2.71 0.34
CA MET A 66 -3.93 -2.23 0.43
C MET A 66 -3.04 -3.23 1.17
N ALA A 67 -3.51 -3.80 2.28
CA ALA A 67 -2.77 -4.80 3.04
C ALA A 67 -2.49 -6.05 2.18
N MET A 68 -3.47 -6.52 1.42
CA MET A 68 -3.31 -7.64 0.47
C MET A 68 -2.26 -7.33 -0.60
N ASP A 69 -2.32 -6.15 -1.24
CA ASP A 69 -1.34 -5.70 -2.25
C ASP A 69 0.09 -5.60 -1.68
N LEU A 70 0.21 -5.34 -0.38
CA LEU A 70 1.47 -5.28 0.34
C LEU A 70 1.98 -6.66 0.79
N GLY A 71 1.19 -7.73 0.62
CA GLY A 71 1.51 -9.09 1.09
C GLY A 71 1.24 -9.30 2.60
N ILE A 72 0.46 -8.41 3.21
CA ILE A 72 0.14 -8.42 4.64
C ILE A 72 -1.20 -9.14 4.84
N VAL A 73 -1.15 -10.38 5.31
CA VAL A 73 -2.36 -11.17 5.60
C VAL A 73 -2.91 -10.82 6.98
N ARG A 74 -3.91 -9.92 7.01
CA ARG A 74 -4.62 -9.48 8.23
C ARG A 74 -6.11 -9.34 7.95
N THR A 75 -6.92 -9.64 8.96
CA THR A 75 -8.37 -9.49 8.82
C THR A 75 -8.79 -8.03 8.97
N LEU A 76 -9.94 -7.67 8.40
CA LEU A 76 -10.50 -6.31 8.52
C LEU A 76 -10.65 -5.84 9.99
N PRO A 77 -11.14 -6.66 10.94
CA PRO A 77 -11.16 -6.29 12.35
C PRO A 77 -9.78 -6.05 12.96
N ASP A 78 -8.76 -6.83 12.57
CA ASP A 78 -7.39 -6.63 13.08
C ASP A 78 -6.81 -5.30 12.61
N LEU A 79 -7.06 -4.93 11.35
CA LEU A 79 -6.68 -3.63 10.80
C LEU A 79 -7.38 -2.50 11.56
N LYS A 80 -8.70 -2.62 11.78
CA LYS A 80 -9.49 -1.63 12.53
C LYS A 80 -8.99 -1.45 13.96
N LYS A 81 -8.79 -2.55 14.69
CA LYS A 81 -8.23 -2.54 16.04
C LYS A 81 -6.84 -1.90 16.05
N ARG A 82 -6.00 -2.19 15.05
CA ARG A 82 -4.66 -1.60 14.99
C ARG A 82 -4.73 -0.09 14.75
N VAL A 83 -5.55 0.39 13.83
CA VAL A 83 -5.71 1.83 13.61
C VAL A 83 -6.19 2.52 14.88
N GLN A 84 -7.26 2.03 15.50
CA GLN A 84 -7.79 2.59 16.74
C GLN A 84 -6.75 2.60 17.86
N TYR A 85 -6.02 1.49 18.03
CA TYR A 85 -4.97 1.38 19.03
C TYR A 85 -3.83 2.37 18.77
N VAL A 86 -3.38 2.53 17.52
CA VAL A 86 -2.25 3.40 17.22
C VAL A 86 -2.70 4.86 17.23
N THR A 87 -3.79 5.23 16.57
CA THR A 87 -4.08 6.64 16.27
C THR A 87 -5.22 7.24 17.08
N GLY A 88 -5.98 6.40 17.79
CA GLY A 88 -7.23 6.80 18.45
C GLY A 88 -8.37 7.08 17.47
N ASN A 89 -8.16 6.92 16.16
CA ASN A 89 -9.20 7.18 15.17
C ASN A 89 -10.32 6.12 15.25
N THR A 90 -11.52 6.55 15.63
CA THR A 90 -12.75 5.73 15.70
C THR A 90 -13.69 5.91 14.51
N ARG A 91 -13.35 6.79 13.56
CA ARG A 91 -14.12 7.06 12.34
C ARG A 91 -14.11 5.85 11.40
N SER A 92 -15.04 5.87 10.44
CA SER A 92 -15.14 4.86 9.37
C SER A 92 -14.17 5.10 8.21
N THR A 93 -13.59 6.31 8.11
CA THR A 93 -12.61 6.70 7.09
C THR A 93 -11.25 6.99 7.70
N LEU A 94 -10.22 6.80 6.90
CA LEU A 94 -8.82 6.85 7.28
C LEU A 94 -8.04 7.73 6.30
N ASN A 95 -7.22 8.62 6.84
CA ASN A 95 -6.25 9.34 6.02
C ASN A 95 -4.94 8.55 5.88
N TYR A 96 -4.00 9.09 5.11
CA TYR A 96 -2.69 8.45 4.92
C TYR A 96 -1.92 8.28 6.24
N LYS A 97 -1.95 9.27 7.15
CA LYS A 97 -1.28 9.22 8.46
C LYS A 97 -1.79 8.04 9.30
N ASP A 98 -3.09 7.80 9.30
CA ASP A 98 -3.69 6.67 10.00
C ASP A 98 -3.20 5.33 9.47
N CYS A 99 -3.23 5.18 8.15
CA CYS A 99 -2.79 3.98 7.46
C CYS A 99 -1.30 3.71 7.72
N ALA A 100 -0.46 4.74 7.60
CA ALA A 100 0.98 4.64 7.81
C ALA A 100 1.34 4.26 9.24
N MET A 101 0.79 4.96 10.23
CA MET A 101 1.04 4.64 11.64
C MET A 101 0.58 3.22 12.00
N ALA A 102 -0.55 2.77 11.47
CA ALA A 102 -1.01 1.39 11.64
C ALA A 102 -0.06 0.38 10.99
N MET A 103 0.32 0.57 9.73
CA MET A 103 1.22 -0.36 9.03
C MET A 103 2.61 -0.43 9.67
N LEU A 104 3.12 0.70 10.15
CA LEU A 104 4.41 0.80 10.83
C LEU A 104 4.35 0.34 12.29
N GLY A 105 3.16 0.30 12.90
CA GLY A 105 3.00 -0.03 14.31
C GLY A 105 3.63 1.01 15.23
N ARG A 106 3.61 2.28 14.82
CA ARG A 106 4.23 3.41 15.51
C ARG A 106 3.27 4.59 15.61
N ARG A 107 3.22 5.25 16.78
CA ARG A 107 2.62 6.58 16.97
C ARG A 107 3.65 7.66 16.71
N SER A 108 3.31 8.64 15.88
CA SER A 108 4.12 9.84 15.77
C SER A 108 4.20 10.60 17.08
N THR A 109 5.24 11.41 17.26
CA THR A 109 5.37 12.27 18.45
C THR A 109 4.17 13.19 18.60
N MET A 110 3.63 13.70 17.47
CA MET A 110 2.42 14.51 17.47
C MET A 110 1.18 13.72 17.93
N CYS A 111 0.99 12.50 17.42
CA CYS A 111 -0.12 11.64 17.83
C CYS A 111 -0.06 11.30 19.33
N GLN A 112 1.14 11.00 19.85
CA GLN A 112 1.34 10.77 21.28
C GLN A 112 0.94 11.99 22.12
N ARG A 113 1.31 13.20 21.68
CA ARG A 113 0.90 14.44 22.35
C ARG A 113 -0.62 14.61 22.33
N ILE A 114 -1.26 14.46 21.17
CA ILE A 114 -2.71 14.61 21.01
C ILE A 114 -3.45 13.63 21.91
N LEU A 115 -3.07 12.35 21.90
CA LEU A 115 -3.72 11.32 22.71
C LEU A 115 -3.52 11.57 24.22
N ARG A 116 -2.34 12.05 24.62
CA ARG A 116 -2.10 12.43 26.02
C ARG A 116 -2.99 13.60 26.44
N PHE A 117 -3.12 14.61 25.60
CA PHE A 117 -4.01 15.75 25.87
C PHE A 117 -5.49 15.36 25.89
N SER A 118 -5.90 14.36 25.10
CA SER A 118 -7.29 13.87 25.09
C SER A 118 -7.59 12.82 26.16
N GLY A 119 -6.60 12.42 27.00
CA GLY A 119 -6.76 11.36 28.00
C GLY A 119 -6.90 9.96 27.39
N GLN A 120 -6.44 9.77 26.16
CA GLN A 120 -6.50 8.52 25.39
C GLN A 120 -5.12 7.89 25.14
N ASP A 121 -4.07 8.34 25.84
CA ASP A 121 -2.72 7.86 25.62
C ASP A 121 -2.55 6.39 25.99
N GLY A 122 -3.23 5.92 27.05
CA GLY A 122 -3.24 4.51 27.47
C GLY A 122 -1.83 3.91 27.58
N GLU A 123 -1.74 2.59 27.72
CA GLU A 123 -0.45 1.91 27.60
C GLU A 123 -0.08 1.77 26.11
N TYR A 124 0.91 2.54 25.68
CA TYR A 124 1.39 2.50 24.31
C TYR A 124 2.66 1.66 24.19
N GLU A 125 2.51 0.50 23.57
CA GLU A 125 3.61 -0.32 23.12
C GLU A 125 3.79 -0.21 21.60
N LYS A 126 5.07 -0.08 21.19
CA LYS A 126 5.49 -0.24 19.80
C LYS A 126 5.08 -1.64 19.31
N ARG A 127 4.38 -1.70 18.18
CA ARG A 127 3.96 -2.98 17.56
C ARG A 127 4.94 -3.35 16.43
N PRO A 128 5.08 -4.63 16.05
CA PRO A 128 5.89 -4.98 14.89
C PRO A 128 5.38 -4.24 13.64
N CYS A 129 6.32 -3.76 12.82
CA CYS A 129 6.02 -3.15 11.54
C CYS A 129 5.55 -4.26 10.59
N TRP A 130 4.36 -4.13 10.02
CA TRP A 130 3.84 -5.15 9.10
C TRP A 130 4.56 -5.16 7.75
N LEU A 131 5.30 -4.10 7.44
CA LEU A 131 6.11 -3.99 6.23
C LEU A 131 7.49 -4.67 6.37
N ASP A 132 7.83 -5.23 7.54
CA ASP A 132 9.10 -5.97 7.74
C ASP A 132 9.13 -7.30 6.98
N ARG A 133 7.97 -7.87 6.64
CA ARG A 133 7.88 -9.10 5.84
C ARG A 133 8.27 -8.92 4.37
N MET A 134 8.73 -7.73 3.97
CA MET A 134 9.39 -7.57 2.68
C MET A 134 10.61 -8.47 2.60
N THR A 135 10.66 -9.33 1.58
CA THR A 135 11.84 -10.15 1.34
C THR A 135 13.02 -9.23 1.01
N PRO A 136 14.24 -9.56 1.48
CA PRO A 136 15.45 -8.80 1.14
C PRO A 136 15.64 -8.61 -0.37
N SER A 137 15.24 -9.59 -1.18
CA SER A 137 15.30 -9.49 -2.65
C SER A 137 14.48 -8.34 -3.23
N TYR A 138 13.32 -8.03 -2.65
CA TYR A 138 12.45 -6.94 -3.12
C TYR A 138 12.99 -5.56 -2.71
N ILE A 139 13.62 -5.46 -1.54
CA ILE A 139 14.22 -4.21 -1.04
C ILE A 139 15.38 -3.79 -1.95
N SER A 140 16.26 -4.73 -2.32
CA SER A 140 17.39 -4.44 -3.23
C SER A 140 16.93 -3.95 -4.61
N HIS A 141 15.88 -4.56 -5.18
CA HIS A 141 15.32 -4.09 -6.45
C HIS A 141 14.68 -2.70 -6.32
N LEU A 142 13.98 -2.41 -5.23
CA LEU A 142 13.37 -1.10 -5.01
C LEU A 142 14.40 -0.01 -4.78
N GLU A 143 15.38 -0.22 -3.90
CA GLU A 143 16.47 0.73 -3.66
C GLU A 143 17.21 1.04 -4.97
N PHE A 144 17.50 0.00 -5.77
CA PHE A 144 18.06 0.18 -7.11
C PHE A 144 17.15 1.05 -7.99
N THR A 145 15.85 0.78 -8.09
CA THR A 145 14.95 1.59 -8.94
C THR A 145 14.76 3.03 -8.44
N VAL A 146 14.72 3.24 -7.12
CA VAL A 146 14.54 4.57 -6.51
C VAL A 146 15.80 5.43 -6.70
N THR A 147 16.98 4.85 -6.55
CA THR A 147 18.25 5.55 -6.78
C THR A 147 18.56 5.75 -8.26
N SER A 148 18.11 4.84 -9.14
CA SER A 148 18.46 4.86 -10.57
C SER A 148 17.41 5.50 -11.48
N GLY A 149 16.19 5.75 -11.00
CA GLY A 149 15.10 6.26 -11.83
C GLY A 149 14.59 5.29 -12.91
N LEU A 150 14.89 3.99 -12.79
CA LEU A 150 14.57 2.98 -13.80
C LEU A 150 13.16 2.38 -13.59
N LEU A 151 12.43 2.15 -14.70
CA LEU A 151 11.14 1.44 -14.71
C LEU A 151 11.30 -0.04 -14.34
N SER A 152 10.26 -0.64 -13.74
CA SER A 152 10.29 -2.00 -13.20
C SER A 152 10.77 -3.06 -14.22
N PRO A 153 11.49 -4.13 -13.79
CA PRO A 153 12.03 -5.17 -14.68
C PRO A 153 10.98 -5.93 -15.49
N ILE A 154 9.70 -5.87 -15.09
CA ILE A 154 8.59 -6.48 -15.84
C ILE A 154 8.48 -5.87 -17.25
N ALA A 155 8.90 -4.62 -17.44
CA ALA A 155 8.97 -4.00 -18.77
C ALA A 155 10.11 -4.54 -19.65
N LEU A 156 11.05 -5.30 -19.09
CA LEU A 156 12.18 -5.94 -19.79
C LEU A 156 11.95 -7.43 -20.07
N LEU A 157 10.85 -8.01 -19.59
CA LEU A 157 10.49 -9.37 -19.99
C LEU A 157 10.11 -9.34 -21.48
N PRO A 158 10.76 -10.17 -22.32
CA PRO A 158 10.29 -10.32 -23.70
C PRO A 158 8.83 -10.78 -23.67
N PRO A 159 8.00 -10.33 -24.62
CA PRO A 159 6.62 -10.78 -24.71
C PRO A 159 6.59 -12.32 -24.75
N PRO A 160 5.58 -12.97 -24.13
CA PRO A 160 5.48 -14.42 -24.15
C PRO A 160 5.57 -14.92 -25.59
N PRO A 161 6.29 -16.03 -25.85
CA PRO A 161 6.41 -16.56 -27.20
C PRO A 161 5.01 -16.83 -27.76
N PRO A 162 4.78 -16.61 -29.07
CA PRO A 162 3.51 -16.94 -29.68
C PRO A 162 3.19 -18.42 -29.44
N PRO A 163 1.91 -18.78 -29.26
CA PRO A 163 1.51 -20.16 -29.03
C PRO A 163 2.06 -21.07 -30.14
N SER A 164 2.62 -22.21 -29.74
CA SER A 164 3.20 -23.18 -30.66
C SER A 164 2.12 -23.71 -31.61
N PRO A 165 2.41 -23.92 -32.91
CA PRO A 165 1.43 -24.44 -33.89
C PRO A 165 0.80 -25.79 -33.51
N ALA A 166 1.35 -26.49 -32.52
CA ALA A 166 0.86 -27.78 -32.03
C ALA A 166 -0.50 -27.70 -31.29
N ASP A 167 -0.89 -26.53 -30.76
CA ASP A 167 -2.16 -26.37 -30.02
C ASP A 167 -3.37 -25.97 -30.89
N VAL A 168 -3.18 -25.81 -32.22
CA VAL A 168 -4.27 -25.47 -33.15
C VAL A 168 -4.87 -26.74 -33.81
N GLY A 169 -4.33 -27.93 -33.52
CA GLY A 169 -4.68 -29.19 -34.20
C GLY A 169 -5.80 -30.03 -33.58
N ALA A 170 -6.32 -29.70 -32.39
CA ALA A 170 -7.26 -30.57 -31.66
C ALA A 170 -8.72 -30.08 -31.71
N MET A 171 -9.21 -29.60 -32.85
CA MET A 171 -10.65 -29.51 -33.12
C MET A 171 -10.95 -29.80 -34.58
N GLN A 172 -10.66 -31.03 -35.03
CA GLN A 172 -11.30 -31.56 -36.22
C GLN A 172 -11.79 -32.99 -35.99
N ASN A 173 -13.12 -33.09 -35.98
CA ASN A 173 -13.89 -34.16 -36.61
C ASN A 173 -14.18 -35.44 -35.80
N THR A 174 -15.24 -35.38 -34.99
CA THR A 174 -16.13 -36.54 -34.76
C THR A 174 -17.58 -36.08 -34.83
N GLY A 175 -18.14 -36.07 -36.04
CA GLY A 175 -19.53 -35.72 -36.30
C GLY A 175 -20.09 -36.50 -37.47
N THR A 176 -20.08 -37.83 -37.39
CA THR A 176 -20.82 -38.69 -38.31
C THR A 176 -22.26 -38.80 -37.82
N TYR A 177 -23.21 -38.18 -38.51
CA TYR A 177 -24.64 -38.47 -38.37
C TYR A 177 -25.06 -39.41 -39.51
N PRO A 178 -25.83 -40.49 -39.25
CA PRO A 178 -26.44 -41.26 -40.32
C PRO A 178 -27.72 -40.56 -40.80
N ALA A 179 -27.90 -40.50 -42.12
CA ALA A 179 -29.18 -40.22 -42.77
C ALA A 179 -29.77 -41.53 -43.31
N ALA A 180 -31.10 -41.58 -43.33
CA ALA A 180 -31.97 -42.73 -43.58
C ALA A 180 -31.77 -43.43 -44.93
#